data_AF-A0A3B4FGX8-F1
#
_entry.id   AF-A0A3B4FGX8-F1
#
_cell.length_a   1.000
_cell.length_b   1.000
_cell.length_c   1.000
_cell.angle_alpha   90.00
_cell.angle_beta   90.00
_cell.angle_gamma   90.00
#
_symmetry.space_group_name_H-M   'P 1'
#
loop_
_entity.id
_entity.type
_entity.pdbx_description
1 polymer ?
#
loop_
_entity_poly.entity_id
_entity_poly.type
_entity_poly.pdbx_seq_one_letter_code
_entity_poly.pdbx_strand_id
1 'polypeptide(L)'
;MVIKVYVASSTGSLAVKKHQQAVVGFLEANRIDFQEVDITMLEEQRLWMYRNIPRDKQPEKGNPLPPQIFNDDRYCGDYEDFFLSKENNTVFAFLGLSSQPSVKDSES
;
A
#
# COMPACT_ATOMS: atom_id res chain seq x y z
N MET A 1 -14.29 3.58 -0.46
CA MET A 1 -12.93 3.85 -0.02
C MET A 1 -12.38 2.59 0.61
N VAL A 2 -11.58 1.86 -0.15
CA VAL A 2 -10.90 0.62 0.28
C VAL A 2 -9.43 0.76 -0.03
N ILE A 3 -8.57 0.64 0.98
CA ILE A 3 -7.12 0.59 0.76
C ILE A 3 -6.79 -0.79 0.19
N LYS A 4 -6.15 -0.84 -0.97
CA LYS A 4 -5.66 -2.07 -1.60
C LYS A 4 -4.14 -2.06 -1.54
N VAL A 5 -3.56 -3.12 -0.96
CA VAL A 5 -2.11 -3.33 -0.94
C VAL A 5 -1.79 -4.50 -1.83
N TYR A 6 -1.18 -4.22 -2.98
CA TYR A 6 -0.73 -5.24 -3.91
C TYR A 6 0.59 -5.82 -3.42
N VAL A 7 0.64 -7.13 -3.24
CA VAL A 7 1.80 -7.86 -2.69
C VAL A 7 2.16 -9.05 -3.57
N ALA A 8 3.38 -9.56 -3.44
CA ALA A 8 3.76 -10.87 -3.98
C ALA A 8 4.16 -11.80 -2.84
N SER A 9 3.30 -12.75 -2.48
CA SER A 9 3.58 -13.73 -1.42
C SER A 9 4.74 -14.66 -1.75
N SER A 10 4.92 -15.08 -3.02
CA SER A 10 6.03 -15.95 -3.44
C SER A 10 7.21 -15.17 -4.05
N THR A 11 7.53 -14.00 -3.49
CA THR A 11 8.72 -13.24 -3.88
C THR A 11 10.01 -13.90 -3.37
N GLY A 12 11.01 -14.01 -4.25
CA GLY A 12 12.37 -14.45 -3.88
C GLY A 12 13.21 -13.34 -3.24
N SER A 13 12.74 -12.09 -3.25
CA SER A 13 13.46 -10.95 -2.68
C SER A 13 13.10 -10.74 -1.22
N LEU A 14 14.09 -10.89 -0.33
CA LEU A 14 13.91 -10.63 1.10
C LEU A 14 13.55 -9.17 1.38
N ALA A 15 14.08 -8.24 0.59
CA ALA A 15 13.76 -6.82 0.72
C ALA A 15 12.27 -6.55 0.44
N VAL A 16 11.77 -7.05 -0.69
CA VAL A 16 10.35 -6.95 -1.07
C VAL A 16 9.45 -7.57 0.01
N LYS A 17 9.81 -8.76 0.51
CA LYS A 17 9.06 -9.41 1.59
C LYS A 17 8.97 -8.53 2.85
N LYS A 18 10.09 -7.92 3.27
CA LYS A 18 10.13 -7.03 4.44
C LYS A 18 9.32 -5.75 4.21
N HIS A 19 9.38 -5.17 3.02
CA HIS A 19 8.62 -3.95 2.67
C HIS A 19 7.11 -4.20 2.71
N GLN A 20 6.65 -5.31 2.12
CA GLN A 20 5.25 -5.74 2.19
C GLN A 20 4.80 -5.93 3.64
N GLN A 21 5.57 -6.66 4.45
CA GLN A 21 5.27 -6.88 5.87
C GLN A 21 5.21 -5.57 6.67
N ALA A 22 6.09 -4.61 6.37
CA ALA A 22 6.11 -3.33 7.05
C ALA A 22 4.86 -2.48 6.74
N VAL A 23 4.38 -2.49 5.49
CA VAL A 23 3.14 -1.80 5.10
C VAL A 23 1.93 -2.49 5.75
N VAL A 24 1.79 -3.80 5.53
CA VAL A 24 0.66 -4.60 6.06
C VAL A 24 0.58 -4.49 7.58
N GLY A 25 1.71 -4.75 8.27
CA GLY A 25 1.75 -4.70 9.73
C GLY A 25 1.48 -3.31 10.29
N PHE A 26 1.82 -2.24 9.57
CA PHE A 26 1.44 -0.89 9.99
C PHE A 26 -0.07 -0.66 9.87
N LEU A 27 -0.69 -1.07 8.75
CA LEU A 27 -2.14 -0.90 8.56
C LEU A 27 -2.93 -1.68 9.61
N GLU A 28 -2.53 -2.92 9.89
CA GLU A 28 -3.11 -3.76 10.95
C GLU A 28 -2.95 -3.11 12.34
N ALA A 29 -1.74 -2.67 12.69
CA ALA A 29 -1.46 -2.06 13.99
C ALA A 29 -2.25 -0.75 14.22
N ASN A 30 -2.56 -0.02 13.14
CA ASN A 30 -3.34 1.21 13.19
C ASN A 30 -4.84 1.01 12.94
N ARG A 31 -5.30 -0.25 12.83
CA ARG A 31 -6.71 -0.61 12.55
C ARG A 31 -7.27 0.10 11.31
N ILE A 32 -6.44 0.21 10.28
CA ILE A 32 -6.85 0.71 8.98
C ILE A 32 -7.36 -0.49 8.19
N ASP A 33 -8.61 -0.44 7.72
CA ASP A 33 -9.16 -1.51 6.88
C ASP A 33 -8.51 -1.48 5.50
N PHE A 34 -8.03 -2.64 5.04
CA PHE A 34 -7.41 -2.81 3.73
C PHE A 34 -7.67 -4.20 3.16
N GLN A 35 -7.45 -4.33 1.85
CA GLN A 35 -7.44 -5.59 1.12
C GLN A 35 -6.01 -5.87 0.66
N GLU A 36 -5.48 -7.02 1.05
CA GLU A 36 -4.25 -7.57 0.47
C GLU A 36 -4.58 -8.25 -0.86
N VAL A 37 -3.95 -7.80 -1.95
CA VAL A 37 -4.12 -8.35 -3.30
C VAL A 37 -2.83 -9.05 -3.70
N ASP A 38 -2.78 -10.37 -3.55
CA ASP A 38 -1.60 -11.15 -3.93
C ASP A 38 -1.53 -11.37 -5.45
N ILE A 39 -0.56 -10.72 -6.10
CA ILE A 39 -0.36 -10.75 -7.54
C ILE A 39 0.53 -11.90 -8.03
N THR A 40 1.01 -12.75 -7.12
CA THR A 40 1.96 -13.83 -7.45
C THR A 40 1.45 -14.73 -8.58
N MET A 41 0.19 -15.17 -8.50
CA MET A 41 -0.46 -16.06 -9.46
C MET A 41 -1.68 -15.42 -10.13
N LEU A 42 -1.93 -14.13 -9.88
CA LEU A 42 -3.07 -13.39 -10.43
C LEU A 42 -2.59 -12.40 -11.50
N GLU A 43 -2.40 -12.91 -12.72
CA GLU A 43 -1.86 -12.12 -13.83
C GLU A 43 -2.69 -10.87 -14.14
N GLU A 44 -4.03 -10.99 -14.11
CA GLU A 44 -4.93 -9.87 -14.35
C GLU A 44 -4.70 -8.74 -13.32
N GLN A 45 -4.60 -9.09 -12.04
CA GLN A 45 -4.34 -8.11 -10.98
C GLN A 45 -2.94 -7.51 -11.08
N ARG A 46 -1.94 -8.30 -11.46
CA ARG A 46 -0.58 -7.84 -11.71
C ARG A 46 -0.54 -6.80 -12.84
N LEU A 47 -1.18 -7.11 -13.97
CA LEU A 47 -1.24 -6.21 -15.12
C LEU A 47 -2.07 -4.96 -14.83
N TRP A 48 -3.16 -5.11 -14.08
CA TRP A 48 -3.95 -3.98 -13.60
C TRP A 48 -3.09 -3.05 -12.74
N MET A 49 -2.34 -3.59 -11.78
CA MET A 49 -1.42 -2.82 -10.94
C MET A 49 -0.42 -2.04 -11.79
N TYR A 50 0.25 -2.69 -12.76
CA TYR A 50 1.22 -2.03 -13.64
C TYR A 50 0.62 -0.89 -14.47
N ARG A 51 -0.60 -1.07 -14.98
CA ARG A 51 -1.26 -0.08 -15.84
C ARG A 51 -1.74 1.15 -15.07
N ASN A 52 -2.07 0.99 -13.79
CA ASN A 52 -2.63 2.06 -12.96
C ASN A 52 -1.56 2.80 -12.12
N ILE A 53 -0.29 2.44 -12.25
CA ILE A 53 0.82 3.24 -11.70
C ILE A 53 1.13 4.40 -12.65
N PRO A 54 1.13 5.67 -12.17
CA PRO A 54 1.49 6.84 -12.94
C PRO A 54 2.86 6.70 -13.59
N ARG A 55 3.03 7.26 -14.81
CA ARG A 55 4.26 7.08 -15.60
C ARG A 55 5.51 7.61 -14.90
N ASP A 56 5.38 8.71 -14.16
CA ASP A 56 6.43 9.33 -13.36
C ASP A 56 6.83 8.51 -12.13
N LYS A 57 5.99 7.54 -11.74
CA LYS A 57 6.22 6.60 -10.64
C LYS A 57 6.63 5.21 -11.12
N GLN A 58 6.72 4.98 -12.42
CA GLN A 58 7.23 3.71 -12.94
C GLN A 58 8.76 3.66 -12.81
N PRO A 59 9.33 2.46 -12.54
CA PRO A 59 10.78 2.32 -12.48
C PRO A 59 11.40 2.56 -13.86
N GLU A 60 12.60 3.15 -13.89
CA GLU A 60 13.35 3.38 -15.14
C GLU A 60 13.67 2.07 -15.89
N LYS A 61 13.79 0.95 -15.14
CA LYS A 61 14.06 -0.37 -15.68
C LYS A 61 13.26 -1.45 -14.97
N GLY A 62 12.65 -2.32 -15.76
CA GLY A 62 11.89 -3.47 -15.25
C GLY A 62 10.45 -3.13 -14.91
N ASN A 63 9.81 -3.99 -14.12
CA ASN A 63 8.43 -3.81 -13.70
C ASN A 63 8.37 -3.24 -12.28
N PRO A 64 7.30 -2.50 -11.93
CA PRO A 64 7.05 -2.10 -10.55
C PRO A 64 7.08 -3.30 -9.60
N LEU A 65 7.72 -3.13 -8.45
CA LEU A 65 7.82 -4.15 -7.42
C LEU A 65 6.81 -3.88 -6.30
N PRO A 66 6.17 -4.90 -5.73
CA PRO A 66 5.35 -4.73 -4.54
C PRO A 66 6.19 -4.34 -3.31
N PRO A 67 5.59 -3.74 -2.26
CA PRO A 67 4.17 -3.38 -2.18
C PRO A 67 3.80 -2.16 -3.03
N GLN A 68 2.59 -2.15 -3.58
CA GLN A 68 2.01 -0.99 -4.27
C GLN A 68 0.64 -0.67 -3.67
N ILE A 69 0.44 0.58 -3.26
CA ILE A 69 -0.70 0.97 -2.43
C ILE A 69 -1.66 1.82 -3.26
N PHE A 70 -2.92 1.43 -3.23
CA PHE A 70 -4.02 2.14 -3.88
C PHE A 70 -5.12 2.43 -2.87
N ASN A 71 -5.85 3.51 -3.10
CA ASN A 71 -7.14 3.76 -2.47
C ASN A 71 -8.20 3.69 -3.56
N ASP A 72 -9.05 2.65 -3.50
CA ASP A 72 -9.90 2.23 -4.60
C ASP A 72 -9.06 2.03 -5.88
N ASP A 73 -9.16 2.93 -6.86
CA ASP A 73 -8.38 2.90 -8.10
C ASP A 73 -7.32 4.02 -8.18
N ARG A 74 -7.22 4.86 -7.14
CA ARG A 74 -6.25 5.94 -7.06
C ARG A 74 -4.93 5.41 -6.52
N TYR A 75 -3.85 5.58 -7.28
CA TYR A 75 -2.52 5.28 -6.80
C TYR A 75 -2.13 6.20 -5.63
N CYS A 76 -1.69 5.60 -4.51
CA CYS A 76 -1.18 6.33 -3.36
C CYS A 76 0.36 6.42 -3.43
N GLY A 77 1.01 5.28 -3.65
CA GLY A 77 2.47 5.21 -3.74
C GLY A 77 3.01 3.80 -3.54
N ASP A 78 4.33 3.68 -3.61
CA ASP A 78 5.07 2.46 -3.30
C ASP A 78 5.51 2.41 -1.82
N TYR A 79 6.45 1.53 -1.51
CA TYR A 79 7.02 1.43 -0.16
C TYR A 79 7.77 2.70 0.27
N GLU A 80 8.54 3.34 -0.61
CA GLU A 80 9.35 4.51 -0.26
C GLU A 80 8.44 5.71 0.02
N ASP A 81 7.42 5.92 -0.81
CA ASP A 81 6.39 6.95 -0.57
C ASP A 81 5.68 6.71 0.77
N PHE A 82 5.32 5.47 1.06
CA PHE A 82 4.73 5.09 2.35
C PHE A 82 5.69 5.36 3.51
N PHE A 83 6.96 4.98 3.38
CA PHE A 83 7.98 5.17 4.40
C PHE A 83 8.18 6.66 4.71
N LEU A 84 8.33 7.49 3.69
CA LEU A 84 8.41 8.95 3.83
C LEU A 84 7.16 9.54 4.50
N SER A 85 5.97 9.06 4.14
CA SER A 85 4.73 9.49 4.78
C SER A 85 4.69 9.10 6.26
N LYS A 86 5.24 7.94 6.61
CA LYS A 86 5.35 7.44 8.00
C LYS A 86 6.32 8.28 8.80
N GLU A 87 7.50 8.61 8.27
CA GLU A 87 8.46 9.51 8.93
C GLU A 87 7.86 10.90 9.18
N ASN A 88 7.04 11.38 8.25
CA ASN A 88 6.37 12.67 8.34
C ASN A 88 5.04 12.63 9.11
N ASN A 89 4.61 11.49 9.66
CA ASN A 89 3.31 11.28 10.31
C ASN A 89 2.09 11.70 9.44
N THR A 90 2.18 11.50 8.12
CA THR A 90 1.17 11.88 7.12
C THR A 90 0.52 10.68 6.43
N VAL A 91 0.67 9.46 6.98
CA VAL A 91 0.17 8.21 6.36
C VAL A 91 -1.33 8.27 6.04
N PHE A 92 -2.17 8.81 6.92
CA PHE A 92 -3.61 8.93 6.65
C PHE A 92 -3.89 9.80 5.42
N ALA A 93 -3.17 10.92 5.28
CA ALA A 93 -3.28 11.80 4.11
C ALA A 93 -2.73 11.12 2.84
N PHE A 94 -1.60 10.42 2.95
CA PHE A 94 -1.03 9.59 1.87
C PHE A 94 -2.04 8.55 1.35
N LEU A 95 -2.71 7.86 2.27
CA LEU A 95 -3.78 6.91 1.94
C LEU A 95 -5.06 7.60 1.45
N GLY A 96 -5.18 8.92 1.55
CA GLY A 96 -6.40 9.68 1.22
C GLY A 96 -7.55 9.45 2.19
N LEU A 97 -7.25 9.01 3.41
CA LEU A 97 -8.23 8.89 4.48
C LEU A 97 -8.43 10.28 5.10
N SER A 98 -9.67 10.68 5.39
CA SER A 98 -9.91 11.77 6.32
C SER A 98 -9.26 11.40 7.66
N SER A 99 -8.60 12.36 8.31
CA SER A 99 -7.91 12.21 9.59
C SER A 99 -8.66 11.26 10.52
N GLN A 100 -7.92 10.37 11.22
CA GLN A 100 -8.45 9.28 12.07
C GLN A 100 -9.84 9.62 12.61
N PRO A 101 -10.85 8.72 12.50
CA PRO A 101 -12.07 8.89 13.26
C PRO A 101 -11.62 9.09 14.71
N SER A 102 -11.82 10.31 15.21
CA SER A 102 -11.49 10.66 16.58
C SER A 102 -12.07 9.56 17.45
N VAL A 103 -11.25 8.94 18.30
CA VAL A 103 -11.72 8.02 19.33
C VAL A 103 -12.62 8.84 20.25
N LYS A 104 -13.87 9.01 19.85
CA LYS A 104 -15.00 9.31 20.71
C LYS A 104 -15.63 7.95 20.98
N ASP A 105 -15.71 7.65 22.28
CA ASP A 105 -16.35 6.52 22.97
C ASP A 105 -15.29 5.79 23.83
N SER A 106 -15.29 5.84 25.16
CA SER A 106 -16.37 6.09 26.11
C SER A 106 -15.84 6.64 27.43
N GLU A 107 -16.28 7.84 27.80
CA GLU A 107 -16.42 8.24 29.20
C GLU A 107 -17.90 8.01 29.54
N SER A 108 -18.19 6.89 30.19
CA SER A 108 -19.45 6.62 30.90
C SER A 108 -19.21 5.52 31.93
#